data_AF-A0AAX2QL11-F1
#
_entry.id   AF-A0AAX2QL11-F1
#
_cell.length_a   1.000
_cell.length_b   1.000
_cell.length_c   1.000
_cell.angle_alpha   90.00
_cell.angle_beta   90.00
_cell.angle_gamma   90.00
#
_symmetry.space_group_name_H-M   'P 1'
#
loop_
_entity.id
_entity.type
_entity.pdbx_description
1 polymer ?
#
loop_
_entity_poly.entity_id
_entity_poly.type
_entity_poly.pdbx_seq_one_letter_code
_entity_poly.pdbx_strand_id
1 'polypeptide(L)'
;MNTHIDQAKRILAQNDRGGYTVPTDRLYPFQWNWDSAFVAMGFALYDVDRAYRELERLVEGQWADGMIPHIVFHAPSETYFPGSDVWRTHHTIPTSGITQPPVFAIALRKLHEVAGKEDETRTLPLYEAALKWHRWWYSARDPEGTGLVALLHPWESGSDNSPAWDIALARVPVTTDTPVVRKDIGHVDADMRPRDEDYRRFIHLVDTYAACGWDPAKQWEKASFKVAEIQTTAILLKAGEDLEQLARLFGRTEDAIEIAAFNDRSRKAIMAQWRPELARFVSRDLISGKDVEAATQAGFIPLLSLDLDKQVANALVSEMKAWSKGLKVAFPTTKPGIASWEPKRYWRGPAWAIINWLLIDGLRRNGHADAAEELRKSTIAAIETEGFAEYFNPVTGEGCGGLGFSWTAAAYLWLEGGTVRA
;
A
#
# COMPACT_ATOMS: atom_id res chain seq x y z
N MET A 1 22.32 -24.06 0.16
CA MET A 1 21.26 -23.28 -0.51
C MET A 1 20.19 -22.97 0.54
N ASN A 2 19.85 -21.71 0.75
CA ASN A 2 18.78 -21.34 1.68
C ASN A 2 17.45 -21.73 1.02
N THR A 3 16.78 -22.76 1.56
CA THR A 3 15.57 -23.37 1.00
C THR A 3 14.43 -22.37 0.82
N HIS A 4 14.37 -21.35 1.67
CA HIS A 4 13.30 -20.35 1.66
C HIS A 4 13.53 -19.25 0.62
N ILE A 5 14.78 -18.88 0.32
CA ILE A 5 15.09 -17.98 -0.81
C ILE A 5 14.66 -18.61 -2.12
N ASP A 6 14.98 -19.89 -2.33
CA ASP A 6 14.59 -20.63 -3.52
C ASP A 6 13.07 -20.84 -3.58
N GLN A 7 12.40 -20.98 -2.43
CA GLN A 7 10.94 -21.01 -2.36
C GLN A 7 10.31 -19.67 -2.74
N ALA A 8 10.83 -18.55 -2.22
CA ALA A 8 10.35 -17.21 -2.55
C ALA A 8 10.46 -16.93 -4.06
N LYS A 9 11.62 -17.25 -4.67
CA LYS A 9 11.81 -17.12 -6.13
C LYS A 9 10.84 -18.00 -6.92
N ARG A 10 10.60 -19.24 -6.47
CA ARG A 10 9.62 -20.13 -7.10
C ARG A 10 8.20 -19.58 -7.01
N ILE A 11 7.80 -18.99 -5.89
CA ILE A 11 6.49 -18.35 -5.75
C ILE A 11 6.33 -17.21 -6.74
N LEU A 12 7.31 -16.30 -6.83
CA LEU A 12 7.27 -15.20 -7.80
C LEU A 12 7.18 -15.70 -9.24
N ALA A 13 7.94 -16.74 -9.59
CA ALA A 13 7.88 -17.35 -10.92
C ALA A 13 6.54 -18.06 -11.19
N GLN A 14 5.96 -18.75 -10.20
CA GLN A 14 4.67 -19.42 -10.32
C GLN A 14 3.50 -18.44 -10.45
N ASN A 15 3.62 -17.26 -9.86
CA ASN A 15 2.61 -16.21 -9.92
C ASN A 15 2.82 -15.23 -11.10
N ASP A 16 3.89 -15.36 -11.86
CA ASP A 16 4.08 -14.62 -13.11
C ASP A 16 3.05 -15.06 -14.16
N ARG A 17 2.50 -14.10 -14.91
CA ARG A 17 1.50 -14.28 -15.98
C ARG A 17 1.98 -13.65 -17.29
N GLY A 18 3.28 -13.66 -17.53
CA GLY A 18 3.88 -13.17 -18.78
C GLY A 18 4.27 -11.70 -18.72
N GLY A 19 4.84 -11.27 -17.59
CA GLY A 19 5.36 -9.91 -17.40
C GLY A 19 4.66 -9.10 -16.32
N TYR A 20 3.54 -9.60 -15.80
CA TYR A 20 2.94 -9.11 -14.56
C TYR A 20 2.74 -10.28 -13.59
N THR A 21 2.72 -10.00 -12.29
CA THR A 21 2.58 -11.02 -11.26
C THR A 21 1.27 -10.85 -10.51
N VAL A 22 0.56 -11.95 -10.27
CA VAL A 22 -0.64 -11.96 -9.41
C VAL A 22 -0.24 -12.03 -7.93
N PRO A 23 -0.97 -11.40 -6.99
CA PRO A 23 -0.65 -11.50 -5.57
C PRO A 23 -0.66 -12.94 -5.03
N THR A 24 -1.67 -13.73 -5.42
CA THR A 24 -1.71 -15.18 -5.22
C THR A 24 -2.71 -15.81 -6.19
N ASP A 25 -2.46 -17.06 -6.57
CA ASP A 25 -3.34 -17.78 -7.48
C ASP A 25 -4.75 -17.96 -6.88
N ARG A 26 -5.78 -17.92 -7.74
CA ARG A 26 -7.23 -18.02 -7.41
C ARG A 26 -7.85 -16.82 -6.69
N LEU A 27 -7.27 -16.34 -5.59
CA LEU A 27 -7.86 -15.25 -4.78
C LEU A 27 -7.76 -13.88 -5.45
N TYR A 28 -6.59 -13.56 -6.02
CA TYR A 28 -6.32 -12.29 -6.68
C TYR A 28 -5.73 -12.53 -8.06
N PRO A 29 -6.54 -12.83 -9.10
CA PRO A 29 -6.05 -13.34 -10.40
C PRO A 29 -5.53 -12.24 -11.34
N PHE A 30 -5.30 -11.01 -10.86
CA PHE A 30 -4.97 -9.84 -11.67
C PHE A 30 -3.72 -9.13 -11.15
N GLN A 31 -3.20 -8.17 -11.93
CA GLN A 31 -2.12 -7.30 -11.48
C GLN A 31 -2.68 -6.25 -10.52
N TRP A 32 -2.08 -6.12 -9.35
CA TRP A 32 -2.43 -5.12 -8.35
C TRP A 32 -1.32 -4.10 -8.20
N ASN A 33 -1.68 -2.82 -8.08
CA ASN A 33 -0.75 -1.69 -8.14
C ASN A 33 0.39 -1.80 -7.13
N TRP A 34 0.07 -1.79 -5.84
CA TRP A 34 1.12 -1.74 -4.83
C TRP A 34 1.83 -3.10 -4.71
N ASP A 35 1.10 -4.20 -4.83
CA ASP A 35 1.68 -5.55 -4.91
C ASP A 35 2.78 -5.63 -5.98
N SER A 36 2.51 -5.13 -7.19
CA SER A 36 3.47 -5.11 -8.30
C SER A 36 4.71 -4.28 -7.99
N ALA A 37 4.59 -3.17 -7.25
CA ALA A 37 5.76 -2.38 -6.85
C ALA A 37 6.69 -3.14 -5.89
N PHE A 38 6.13 -3.85 -4.90
CA PHE A 38 6.93 -4.73 -4.02
C PHE A 38 7.52 -5.92 -4.78
N VAL A 39 6.73 -6.55 -5.64
CA VAL A 39 7.19 -7.68 -6.47
C VAL A 39 8.32 -7.26 -7.40
N ALA A 40 8.24 -6.07 -8.03
CA ALA A 40 9.32 -5.52 -8.84
C ALA A 40 10.62 -5.39 -8.01
N MET A 41 10.56 -4.84 -6.80
CA MET A 41 11.72 -4.77 -5.91
C MET A 41 12.25 -6.16 -5.51
N GLY A 42 11.37 -7.16 -5.35
CA GLY A 42 11.76 -8.54 -5.11
C GLY A 42 12.51 -9.17 -6.29
N PHE A 43 11.99 -9.00 -7.52
CA PHE A 43 12.67 -9.44 -8.74
C PHE A 43 14.02 -8.75 -8.94
N ALA A 44 14.11 -7.45 -8.63
CA ALA A 44 15.34 -6.67 -8.85
C ALA A 44 16.57 -7.25 -8.13
N LEU A 45 16.39 -8.09 -7.11
CA LEU A 45 17.48 -8.77 -6.42
C LEU A 45 18.14 -9.90 -7.21
N TYR A 46 17.52 -10.39 -8.28
CA TYR A 46 18.06 -11.50 -9.09
C TYR A 46 17.70 -11.46 -10.58
N ASP A 47 16.76 -10.62 -11.00
CA ASP A 47 16.30 -10.45 -12.38
C ASP A 47 15.75 -9.02 -12.58
N VAL A 48 16.66 -8.10 -12.93
CA VAL A 48 16.34 -6.67 -13.12
C VAL A 48 15.43 -6.44 -14.33
N ASP A 49 15.58 -7.23 -15.39
CA ASP A 49 14.75 -7.11 -16.59
C ASP A 49 13.29 -7.43 -16.29
N ARG A 50 13.06 -8.51 -15.54
CA ARG A 50 11.72 -8.89 -15.09
C ARG A 50 11.14 -7.89 -14.11
N ALA A 51 11.96 -7.28 -13.25
CA ALA A 51 11.54 -6.22 -12.34
C ALA A 51 10.98 -5.02 -13.10
N TYR A 52 11.71 -4.51 -14.10
CA TYR A 52 11.21 -3.41 -14.94
C TYR A 52 9.95 -3.80 -15.70
N ARG A 53 9.89 -5.03 -16.24
CA ARG A 53 8.71 -5.50 -16.95
C ARG A 53 7.44 -5.46 -16.08
N GLU A 54 7.54 -5.73 -14.78
CA GLU A 54 6.42 -5.62 -13.85
C GLU A 54 5.83 -4.19 -13.82
N LEU A 55 6.70 -3.18 -13.69
CA LEU A 55 6.29 -1.78 -13.65
C LEU A 55 5.80 -1.30 -15.02
N GLU A 56 6.43 -1.74 -16.11
CA GLU A 56 5.98 -1.47 -17.48
C GLU A 56 4.55 -1.97 -17.70
N ARG A 57 4.23 -3.20 -17.27
CA ARG A 57 2.87 -3.76 -17.39
C ARG A 57 1.85 -3.01 -16.55
N LEU A 58 2.26 -2.47 -15.40
CA LEU A 58 1.37 -1.71 -14.53
C LEU A 58 0.99 -0.35 -15.16
N VAL A 59 1.95 0.35 -15.77
CA VAL A 59 1.68 1.66 -16.40
C VAL A 59 0.91 1.56 -17.71
N GLU A 60 0.77 0.37 -18.30
CA GLU A 60 -0.19 0.15 -19.40
C GLU A 60 -1.64 0.38 -18.96
N GLY A 61 -1.93 0.34 -17.66
CA GLY A 61 -3.22 0.71 -17.09
C GLY A 61 -3.34 2.17 -16.67
N GLN A 62 -2.30 3.00 -16.85
CA GLN A 62 -2.32 4.41 -16.42
C GLN A 62 -3.33 5.22 -17.23
N TRP A 63 -4.19 5.95 -16.52
CA TRP A 63 -5.22 6.79 -17.11
C TRP A 63 -4.63 8.07 -17.71
N ALA A 64 -5.38 8.68 -18.63
CA ALA A 64 -4.95 9.90 -19.32
C ALA A 64 -4.72 11.10 -18.38
N ASP A 65 -5.41 11.13 -17.23
CA ASP A 65 -5.26 12.15 -16.18
C ASP A 65 -4.07 11.89 -15.23
N GLY A 66 -3.39 10.75 -15.38
CA GLY A 66 -2.23 10.35 -14.60
C GLY A 66 -2.50 9.28 -13.53
N MET A 67 -3.76 8.93 -13.22
CA MET A 67 -4.06 7.90 -12.22
C MET A 67 -3.47 6.54 -12.64
N ILE A 68 -2.72 5.88 -11.76
CA ILE A 68 -2.44 4.44 -11.88
C ILE A 68 -3.50 3.69 -11.06
N PRO A 69 -4.36 2.87 -11.70
CA PRO A 69 -5.46 2.18 -11.03
C PRO A 69 -4.95 1.10 -10.09
N HIS A 70 -5.77 0.65 -9.13
CA HIS A 70 -5.37 -0.41 -8.22
C HIS A 70 -5.28 -1.80 -8.85
N ILE A 71 -5.96 -2.04 -9.98
CA ILE A 71 -6.04 -3.33 -10.67
C ILE A 71 -5.97 -3.07 -12.16
N VAL A 72 -5.14 -3.85 -12.84
CA VAL A 72 -5.11 -3.97 -14.31
C VAL A 72 -5.57 -5.38 -14.70
N PHE A 73 -6.70 -5.48 -15.41
CA PHE A 73 -7.34 -6.74 -15.79
C PHE A 73 -6.76 -7.26 -17.14
N HIS A 74 -5.49 -7.66 -17.13
CA HIS A 74 -4.77 -8.14 -18.33
C HIS A 74 -5.42 -9.34 -19.02
N ALA A 75 -6.17 -10.16 -18.28
CA ALA A 75 -6.91 -11.30 -18.80
C ALA A 75 -8.26 -11.40 -18.07
N PRO A 76 -9.32 -11.92 -18.71
CA PRO A 76 -10.59 -12.15 -18.02
C PRO A 76 -10.45 -13.24 -16.95
N SER A 77 -11.10 -13.06 -15.80
CA SER A 77 -11.26 -14.10 -14.80
C SER A 77 -12.61 -13.97 -14.11
N GLU A 78 -13.27 -15.11 -13.92
CA GLU A 78 -14.52 -15.21 -13.18
C GLU A 78 -14.29 -15.53 -11.69
N THR A 79 -13.06 -15.64 -11.19
CA THR A 79 -12.82 -15.99 -9.77
C THR A 79 -12.80 -14.79 -8.84
N TYR A 80 -12.86 -13.56 -9.38
CA TYR A 80 -12.78 -12.32 -8.60
C TYR A 80 -14.03 -11.46 -8.74
N PHE A 81 -14.32 -10.69 -7.69
CA PHE A 81 -15.35 -9.66 -7.67
C PHE A 81 -14.88 -8.49 -6.77
N PRO A 82 -15.07 -7.22 -7.17
CA PRO A 82 -15.70 -6.75 -8.41
C PRO A 82 -14.78 -6.88 -9.65
N GLY A 83 -15.27 -7.55 -10.70
CA GLY A 83 -14.58 -7.66 -11.99
C GLY A 83 -14.71 -6.37 -12.83
N SER A 84 -14.02 -6.31 -13.98
CA SER A 84 -13.97 -5.12 -14.85
C SER A 84 -15.33 -4.52 -15.19
N ASP A 85 -16.34 -5.36 -15.43
CA ASP A 85 -17.69 -4.91 -15.80
C ASP A 85 -18.39 -4.11 -14.70
N VAL A 86 -18.09 -4.40 -13.43
CA VAL A 86 -18.65 -3.67 -12.28
C VAL A 86 -18.06 -2.25 -12.21
N TRP A 87 -16.78 -2.12 -12.55
CA TRP A 87 -16.08 -0.84 -12.54
C TRP A 87 -16.56 0.11 -13.63
N ARG A 88 -17.11 -0.39 -14.75
CA ARG A 88 -17.64 0.45 -15.83
C ARG A 88 -16.64 1.51 -16.30
N THR A 89 -15.36 1.14 -16.35
CA THR A 89 -14.27 1.99 -16.84
C THR A 89 -14.11 1.81 -18.34
N HIS A 90 -13.58 2.84 -19.00
CA HIS A 90 -13.32 2.81 -20.44
C HIS A 90 -11.83 3.02 -20.67
N HIS A 91 -11.10 1.92 -20.75
CA HIS A 91 -9.64 1.91 -20.92
C HIS A 91 -9.24 0.79 -21.89
N THR A 92 -8.13 0.96 -22.63
CA THR A 92 -7.68 -0.01 -23.65
C THR A 92 -7.49 -1.41 -23.06
N ILE A 93 -6.82 -1.48 -21.92
CA ILE A 93 -6.82 -2.64 -21.03
C ILE A 93 -7.82 -2.31 -19.92
N PRO A 94 -8.82 -3.15 -19.60
CA PRO A 94 -9.76 -2.85 -18.54
C PRO A 94 -9.03 -2.67 -17.20
N THR A 95 -9.45 -1.69 -16.41
CA THR A 95 -8.87 -1.39 -15.09
C THR A 95 -9.96 -1.17 -14.06
N SER A 96 -9.62 -1.18 -12.78
CA SER A 96 -10.48 -0.56 -11.77
C SER A 96 -10.55 0.96 -11.97
N GLY A 97 -11.47 1.62 -11.26
CA GLY A 97 -11.65 3.08 -11.31
C GLY A 97 -11.05 3.83 -10.10
N ILE A 98 -10.37 3.13 -9.19
CA ILE A 98 -9.75 3.73 -8.00
C ILE A 98 -8.25 3.43 -7.96
N THR A 99 -7.51 4.18 -7.14
CA THR A 99 -6.05 4.08 -6.99
C THR A 99 -5.63 3.20 -5.81
N GLN A 100 -4.34 3.08 -5.56
CA GLN A 100 -3.73 2.45 -4.39
C GLN A 100 -2.46 3.21 -3.96
N PRO A 101 -1.85 2.91 -2.79
CA PRO A 101 -0.80 3.76 -2.25
C PRO A 101 0.46 3.82 -3.14
N PRO A 102 1.13 4.99 -3.20
CA PRO A 102 2.04 5.34 -4.30
C PRO A 102 3.48 4.85 -4.16
N VAL A 103 3.72 3.55 -4.10
CA VAL A 103 5.09 3.00 -3.99
C VAL A 103 5.81 2.81 -5.31
N PHE A 104 5.13 3.04 -6.42
CA PHE A 104 5.72 2.93 -7.76
C PHE A 104 7.06 3.67 -7.88
N ALA A 105 7.17 4.93 -7.44
CA ALA A 105 8.41 5.69 -7.56
C ALA A 105 9.52 5.16 -6.62
N ILE A 106 9.14 4.63 -5.45
CA ILE A 106 10.08 3.97 -4.53
C ILE A 106 10.68 2.74 -5.21
N ALA A 107 9.84 1.89 -5.80
CA ALA A 107 10.29 0.72 -6.54
C ALA A 107 11.15 1.13 -7.76
N LEU A 108 10.70 2.09 -8.56
CA LEU A 108 11.43 2.56 -9.74
C LEU A 108 12.84 3.06 -9.37
N ARG A 109 12.97 3.82 -8.28
CA ARG A 109 14.27 4.29 -7.81
C ARG A 109 15.18 3.12 -7.43
N LYS A 110 14.65 2.11 -6.72
CA LYS A 110 15.41 0.90 -6.38
C LYS A 110 15.83 0.10 -7.61
N LEU A 111 14.95 -0.07 -8.58
CA LEU A 111 15.29 -0.74 -9.84
C LEU A 111 16.43 -0.01 -10.56
N HIS A 112 16.34 1.33 -10.66
CA HIS A 112 17.38 2.13 -11.28
C HIS A 112 18.73 2.04 -10.55
N GLU A 113 18.72 2.02 -9.21
CA GLU A 113 19.93 1.84 -8.40
C GLU A 113 20.63 0.49 -8.66
N VAL A 114 19.86 -0.58 -8.86
CA VAL A 114 20.42 -1.92 -9.11
C VAL A 114 20.87 -2.07 -10.57
N ALA A 115 20.09 -1.52 -11.51
CA ALA A 115 20.34 -1.56 -12.94
C ALA A 115 21.61 -0.77 -13.35
N GLY A 116 21.87 0.36 -12.67
CA GLY A 116 22.96 1.26 -13.01
C GLY A 116 22.58 2.30 -14.08
N LYS A 117 23.54 3.16 -14.44
CA LYS A 117 23.30 4.35 -15.28
C LYS A 117 22.90 4.03 -16.73
N GLU A 118 23.18 2.82 -17.21
CA GLU A 118 22.96 2.44 -18.61
C GLU A 118 21.46 2.20 -18.94
N ASP A 119 20.61 2.05 -17.93
CA ASP A 119 19.17 1.78 -18.09
C ASP A 119 18.27 3.04 -18.05
N GLU A 120 18.85 4.24 -18.18
CA GLU A 120 18.08 5.49 -18.28
C GLU A 120 16.97 5.42 -19.34
N THR A 121 17.20 4.73 -20.46
CA THR A 121 16.21 4.58 -21.54
C THR A 121 14.94 3.85 -21.11
N ARG A 122 15.01 2.93 -20.13
CA ARG A 122 13.85 2.25 -19.56
C ARG A 122 13.29 2.98 -18.35
N THR A 123 14.15 3.57 -17.52
CA THR A 123 13.70 4.30 -16.33
C THR A 123 12.94 5.57 -16.70
N LEU A 124 13.36 6.30 -17.73
CA LEU A 124 12.79 7.62 -18.05
C LEU A 124 11.30 7.57 -18.42
N PRO A 125 10.79 6.67 -19.28
CA PRO A 125 9.36 6.55 -19.52
C PRO A 125 8.53 6.24 -18.26
N LEU A 126 9.07 5.39 -17.38
CA LEU A 126 8.42 5.06 -16.11
C LEU A 126 8.47 6.24 -15.12
N TYR A 127 9.54 7.04 -15.14
CA TYR A 127 9.64 8.29 -14.39
C TYR A 127 8.55 9.28 -14.82
N GLU A 128 8.33 9.46 -16.13
CA GLU A 128 7.26 10.33 -16.65
C GLU A 128 5.87 9.85 -16.21
N ALA A 129 5.65 8.53 -16.22
CA ALA A 129 4.42 7.92 -15.70
C ALA A 129 4.25 8.18 -14.18
N ALA A 130 5.31 7.97 -13.40
CA ALA A 130 5.32 8.22 -11.97
C ALA A 130 5.05 9.70 -11.63
N LEU A 131 5.62 10.63 -12.40
CA LEU A 131 5.43 12.06 -12.24
C LEU A 131 3.99 12.49 -12.52
N LYS A 132 3.37 11.97 -13.58
CA LYS A 132 1.95 12.22 -13.85
C LYS A 132 1.06 11.72 -12.71
N TRP A 133 1.35 10.53 -12.17
CA TRP A 133 0.59 9.99 -11.05
C TRP A 133 0.80 10.76 -9.75
N HIS A 134 2.03 11.23 -9.50
CA HIS A 134 2.35 12.08 -8.37
C HIS A 134 1.59 13.40 -8.42
N ARG A 135 1.58 14.07 -9.59
CA ARG A 135 0.77 15.28 -9.83
C ARG A 135 -0.73 15.00 -9.64
N TRP A 136 -1.22 13.87 -10.17
CA TRP A 136 -2.61 13.44 -10.02
C TRP A 136 -3.03 13.31 -8.55
N TRP A 137 -2.19 12.72 -7.69
CA TRP A 137 -2.50 12.61 -6.25
C TRP A 137 -2.79 13.97 -5.63
N TYR A 138 -1.96 14.99 -5.90
CA TYR A 138 -2.20 16.32 -5.35
C TYR A 138 -3.39 17.03 -6.00
N SER A 139 -3.54 16.95 -7.32
CA SER A 139 -4.66 17.66 -8.00
C SER A 139 -6.03 17.03 -7.73
N ALA A 140 -6.11 15.70 -7.75
CA ALA A 140 -7.36 14.96 -7.60
C ALA A 140 -7.75 14.72 -6.14
N ARG A 141 -6.76 14.53 -5.25
CA ARG A 141 -6.98 14.09 -3.87
C ARG A 141 -6.59 15.11 -2.80
N ASP A 142 -6.03 16.25 -3.18
CA ASP A 142 -5.78 17.40 -2.32
C ASP A 142 -6.13 18.73 -3.04
N PRO A 143 -7.37 18.91 -3.54
CA PRO A 143 -7.75 20.09 -4.33
C PRO A 143 -7.64 21.40 -3.53
N GLU A 144 -7.64 21.32 -2.20
CA GLU A 144 -7.47 22.46 -1.29
C GLU A 144 -6.00 22.78 -0.99
N GLY A 145 -5.05 21.95 -1.47
CA GLY A 145 -3.62 22.17 -1.30
C GLY A 145 -3.16 22.13 0.15
N THR A 146 -3.73 21.23 0.95
CA THR A 146 -3.44 21.04 2.38
C THR A 146 -2.10 20.33 2.63
N GLY A 147 -1.63 19.54 1.67
CA GLY A 147 -0.49 18.63 1.81
C GLY A 147 -0.86 17.21 2.26
N LEU A 148 -2.13 16.94 2.59
CA LEU A 148 -2.64 15.60 2.89
C LEU A 148 -3.56 15.14 1.76
N VAL A 149 -3.32 13.96 1.21
CA VAL A 149 -4.15 13.40 0.13
C VAL A 149 -5.27 12.54 0.69
N ALA A 150 -6.46 12.66 0.10
CA ALA A 150 -7.65 11.97 0.56
C ALA A 150 -7.99 10.70 -0.24
N LEU A 151 -8.40 9.70 0.51
CA LEU A 151 -9.03 8.49 0.00
C LEU A 151 -10.54 8.74 -0.10
N LEU A 152 -11.10 8.34 -1.24
CA LEU A 152 -12.54 8.36 -1.51
C LEU A 152 -13.14 6.95 -1.39
N HIS A 153 -12.30 5.92 -1.30
CA HIS A 153 -12.73 4.54 -1.06
C HIS A 153 -11.74 3.82 -0.11
N PRO A 154 -12.21 3.02 0.88
CA PRO A 154 -11.33 2.30 1.82
C PRO A 154 -10.24 1.45 1.15
N TRP A 155 -10.58 0.72 0.08
CA TRP A 155 -9.62 -0.05 -0.74
C TRP A 155 -8.42 0.74 -1.28
N GLU A 156 -8.51 2.07 -1.38
CA GLU A 156 -7.38 2.89 -1.85
C GLU A 156 -6.25 2.99 -0.83
N SER A 157 -6.52 2.68 0.45
CA SER A 157 -5.50 2.62 1.50
C SER A 157 -4.62 1.37 1.40
N GLY A 158 -5.08 0.34 0.68
CA GLY A 158 -4.57 -1.02 0.81
C GLY A 158 -4.92 -1.70 2.14
N SER A 159 -5.69 -1.05 3.02
CA SER A 159 -6.11 -1.55 4.34
C SER A 159 -7.63 -1.63 4.47
N ASP A 160 -8.27 -2.42 3.62
CA ASP A 160 -9.69 -2.38 3.27
C ASP A 160 -10.69 -2.27 4.43
N ASN A 161 -10.51 -3.11 5.47
CA ASN A 161 -11.42 -3.18 6.61
C ASN A 161 -10.77 -2.67 7.91
N SER A 162 -9.76 -1.82 7.78
CA SER A 162 -9.12 -1.16 8.92
C SER A 162 -10.18 -0.49 9.81
N PRO A 163 -10.07 -0.58 11.14
CA PRO A 163 -10.98 0.11 12.05
C PRO A 163 -10.96 1.64 11.89
N ALA A 164 -9.93 2.19 11.22
CA ALA A 164 -9.88 3.61 10.85
C ALA A 164 -11.06 4.05 9.99
N TRP A 165 -11.68 3.13 9.25
CA TRP A 165 -12.78 3.43 8.35
C TRP A 165 -14.14 3.34 9.02
N ASP A 166 -14.28 2.69 10.18
CA ASP A 166 -15.59 2.30 10.74
C ASP A 166 -16.58 3.47 10.85
N ILE A 167 -16.14 4.59 11.42
CA ILE A 167 -16.97 5.79 11.60
C ILE A 167 -17.30 6.44 10.25
N ALA A 168 -16.31 6.51 9.35
CA ALA A 168 -16.48 7.15 8.04
C ALA A 168 -17.38 6.32 7.11
N LEU A 169 -17.16 5.01 7.10
CA LEU A 169 -17.86 4.04 6.29
C LEU A 169 -19.31 3.87 6.76
N ALA A 170 -19.60 3.98 8.06
CA ALA A 170 -20.97 3.91 8.58
C ALA A 170 -21.92 4.97 7.98
N ARG A 171 -21.40 6.08 7.45
CA ARG A 171 -22.19 7.12 6.76
C ARG A 171 -22.53 6.76 5.31
N VAL A 172 -21.81 5.81 4.73
CA VAL A 172 -22.04 5.38 3.35
C VAL A 172 -23.31 4.53 3.28
N PRO A 173 -24.24 4.85 2.36
CA PRO A 173 -25.41 4.02 2.12
C PRO A 173 -25.05 2.59 1.72
N VAL A 174 -25.96 1.66 2.01
CA VAL A 174 -25.83 0.23 1.63
C VAL A 174 -26.59 -0.11 0.35
N THR A 175 -27.22 0.88 -0.31
CA THR A 175 -28.01 0.71 -1.54
C THR A 175 -27.09 0.65 -2.75
N THR A 176 -27.13 -0.42 -3.53
CA THR A 176 -26.29 -0.59 -4.72
C THR A 176 -27.14 -0.90 -5.95
N ASP A 177 -26.73 -0.38 -7.10
CA ASP A 177 -27.32 -0.73 -8.40
C ASP A 177 -26.70 -2.04 -8.91
N THR A 178 -25.49 -2.36 -8.44
CA THR A 178 -24.78 -3.60 -8.75
C THR A 178 -25.08 -4.69 -7.72
N PRO A 179 -25.54 -5.89 -8.14
CA PRO A 179 -25.65 -7.04 -7.25
C PRO A 179 -24.28 -7.45 -6.69
N VAL A 180 -24.18 -7.54 -5.37
CA VAL A 180 -22.94 -7.93 -4.68
C VAL A 180 -22.78 -9.45 -4.72
N VAL A 181 -21.74 -9.96 -5.39
CA VAL A 181 -21.42 -11.40 -5.44
C VAL A 181 -20.04 -11.63 -4.81
N ARG A 182 -20.02 -11.94 -3.51
CA ARG A 182 -18.76 -12.11 -2.78
C ARG A 182 -18.07 -13.43 -3.12
N LYS A 183 -16.99 -13.35 -3.90
CA LYS A 183 -16.13 -14.50 -4.27
C LYS A 183 -14.98 -14.72 -3.29
N ASP A 184 -14.60 -13.69 -2.53
CA ASP A 184 -13.47 -13.73 -1.59
C ASP A 184 -13.68 -14.71 -0.41
N ILE A 185 -14.92 -14.84 0.07
CA ILE A 185 -15.30 -15.82 1.11
C ILE A 185 -15.36 -17.27 0.61
N GLY A 186 -15.32 -17.48 -0.71
CA GLY A 186 -15.25 -18.83 -1.29
C GLY A 186 -13.83 -19.40 -1.31
N HIS A 187 -12.82 -18.57 -1.05
CA HIS A 187 -11.40 -18.91 -1.15
C HIS A 187 -10.67 -18.86 0.19
N VAL A 188 -11.20 -18.12 1.17
CA VAL A 188 -10.65 -17.95 2.53
C VAL A 188 -11.82 -17.95 3.53
N ASP A 189 -11.56 -18.41 4.76
CA ASP A 189 -12.55 -18.39 5.86
C ASP A 189 -13.21 -17.01 6.02
N ALA A 190 -14.54 -16.99 6.16
CA ALA A 190 -15.33 -15.77 6.28
C ALA A 190 -14.95 -14.93 7.52
N ASP A 191 -14.51 -15.58 8.60
CA ASP A 191 -14.05 -14.88 9.82
C ASP A 191 -12.76 -14.07 9.57
N MET A 192 -12.05 -14.35 8.48
CA MET A 192 -10.85 -13.64 8.08
C MET A 192 -11.13 -12.46 7.13
N ARG A 193 -12.38 -12.22 6.71
CA ARG A 193 -12.74 -11.25 5.64
C ARG A 193 -13.67 -10.11 6.12
N PRO A 194 -13.85 -9.04 5.31
CA PRO A 194 -14.84 -7.98 5.60
C PRO A 194 -16.27 -8.53 5.71
N ARG A 195 -17.19 -7.76 6.32
CA ARG A 195 -18.60 -8.16 6.47
C ARG A 195 -19.40 -7.83 5.21
N ASP A 196 -20.56 -8.47 5.02
CA ASP A 196 -21.42 -8.24 3.85
C ASP A 196 -21.97 -6.81 3.78
N GLU A 197 -22.21 -6.19 4.94
CA GLU A 197 -22.61 -4.80 5.01
C GLU A 197 -21.50 -3.85 4.54
N ASP A 198 -20.24 -4.15 4.86
CA ASP A 198 -19.09 -3.38 4.39
C ASP A 198 -19.00 -3.47 2.86
N TYR A 199 -19.18 -4.67 2.29
CA TYR A 199 -19.17 -4.88 0.84
C TYR A 199 -20.26 -4.10 0.10
N ARG A 200 -21.48 -4.02 0.67
CA ARG A 200 -22.54 -3.18 0.08
C ARG A 200 -22.14 -1.70 0.04
N ARG A 201 -21.46 -1.21 1.08
CA ARG A 201 -20.94 0.16 1.09
C ARG A 201 -19.80 0.37 0.09
N PHE A 202 -18.91 -0.59 -0.05
CA PHE A 202 -17.84 -0.53 -1.06
C PHE A 202 -18.44 -0.42 -2.47
N ILE A 203 -19.40 -1.29 -2.80
CA ILE A 203 -20.04 -1.27 -4.12
C ILE A 203 -20.91 -0.01 -4.30
N HIS A 204 -21.53 0.54 -3.25
CA HIS A 204 -22.23 1.82 -3.34
C HIS A 204 -21.29 2.97 -3.77
N LEU A 205 -20.07 3.00 -3.22
CA LEU A 205 -19.06 3.99 -3.61
C LEU A 205 -18.64 3.78 -5.07
N VAL A 206 -18.39 2.53 -5.49
CA VAL A 206 -18.10 2.20 -6.89
C VAL A 206 -19.22 2.69 -7.80
N ASP A 207 -20.48 2.43 -7.43
CA ASP A 207 -21.63 2.84 -8.23
C ASP A 207 -21.75 4.37 -8.36
N THR A 208 -21.54 5.06 -7.25
CA THR A 208 -21.53 6.53 -7.19
C THR A 208 -20.45 7.12 -8.10
N TYR A 209 -19.25 6.55 -8.07
CA TYR A 209 -18.10 7.05 -8.81
C TYR A 209 -18.13 6.70 -10.30
N ALA A 210 -18.64 5.53 -10.65
CA ALA A 210 -18.94 5.18 -12.04
C ALA A 210 -19.99 6.14 -12.63
N ALA A 211 -21.01 6.52 -11.86
CA ALA A 211 -22.01 7.51 -12.29
C ALA A 211 -21.43 8.94 -12.44
N CYS A 212 -20.28 9.23 -11.82
CA CYS A 212 -19.51 10.45 -12.08
C CYS A 212 -18.67 10.39 -13.36
N GLY A 213 -18.66 9.24 -14.05
CA GLY A 213 -17.75 8.98 -15.18
C GLY A 213 -16.29 8.94 -14.76
N TRP A 214 -16.02 8.61 -13.49
CA TRP A 214 -14.67 8.59 -12.90
C TRP A 214 -13.92 9.94 -12.95
N ASP A 215 -14.65 11.04 -13.09
CA ASP A 215 -14.09 12.40 -13.01
C ASP A 215 -13.75 12.77 -11.56
N PRO A 216 -12.49 13.15 -11.24
CA PRO A 216 -12.06 13.41 -9.87
C PRO A 216 -12.82 14.53 -9.17
N ALA A 217 -13.17 15.60 -9.86
CA ALA A 217 -13.88 16.73 -9.25
C ALA A 217 -15.31 16.32 -8.88
N LYS A 218 -16.01 15.63 -9.78
CA LYS A 218 -17.35 15.11 -9.49
C LYS A 218 -17.34 14.03 -8.41
N GLN A 219 -16.32 13.17 -8.37
CA GLN A 219 -16.13 12.20 -7.29
C GLN A 219 -15.95 12.93 -5.96
N TRP A 220 -15.08 13.94 -5.90
CA TRP A 220 -14.82 14.72 -4.70
C TRP A 220 -16.10 15.35 -4.13
N GLU A 221 -16.95 15.91 -4.98
CA GLU A 221 -18.23 16.51 -4.59
C GLU A 221 -19.24 15.49 -4.04
N LYS A 222 -19.29 14.27 -4.63
CA LYS A 222 -20.28 13.25 -4.25
C LYS A 222 -19.81 12.26 -3.18
N ALA A 223 -18.53 12.25 -2.84
CA ALA A 223 -17.96 11.25 -1.94
C ALA A 223 -18.57 11.31 -0.53
N SER A 224 -19.27 10.24 -0.13
CA SER A 224 -19.77 10.04 1.25
C SER A 224 -18.72 9.43 2.19
N PHE A 225 -17.58 9.02 1.64
CA PHE A 225 -16.36 8.63 2.36
C PHE A 225 -15.22 9.50 1.84
N LYS A 226 -14.58 10.27 2.73
CA LYS A 226 -13.46 11.15 2.37
C LYS A 226 -12.51 11.30 3.54
N VAL A 227 -11.37 10.63 3.49
CA VAL A 227 -10.39 10.63 4.59
C VAL A 227 -9.01 11.01 4.06
N ALA A 228 -8.47 12.12 4.55
CA ALA A 228 -7.07 12.48 4.34
C ALA A 228 -6.20 11.53 5.16
N GLU A 229 -5.64 10.52 4.49
CA GLU A 229 -4.98 9.40 5.17
C GLU A 229 -3.49 9.65 5.38
N ILE A 230 -3.06 9.45 6.63
CA ILE A 230 -1.67 9.64 7.03
C ILE A 230 -0.71 8.62 6.38
N GLN A 231 -1.11 7.36 6.21
CA GLN A 231 -0.29 6.31 5.60
C GLN A 231 -0.02 6.62 4.13
N THR A 232 -1.06 6.78 3.32
CA THR A 232 -0.91 7.11 1.90
C THR A 232 -0.15 8.40 1.69
N THR A 233 -0.40 9.45 2.49
CA THR A 233 0.35 10.71 2.38
C THR A 233 1.83 10.53 2.73
N ALA A 234 2.15 9.75 3.78
CA ALA A 234 3.54 9.45 4.13
C ALA A 234 4.27 8.64 3.05
N ILE A 235 3.59 7.70 2.40
CA ILE A 235 4.13 6.93 1.29
C ILE A 235 4.33 7.83 0.06
N LEU A 236 3.37 8.72 -0.23
CA LEU A 236 3.47 9.71 -1.31
C LEU A 236 4.67 10.63 -1.11
N LEU A 237 4.94 11.07 0.12
CA LEU A 237 6.13 11.86 0.44
C LEU A 237 7.41 11.06 0.18
N LYS A 238 7.49 9.79 0.62
CA LYS A 238 8.67 8.95 0.34
C LYS A 238 8.89 8.74 -1.15
N ALA A 239 7.81 8.51 -1.89
CA ALA A 239 7.81 8.37 -3.34
C ALA A 239 8.23 9.67 -4.04
N GLY A 240 7.79 10.83 -3.54
CA GLY A 240 8.21 12.14 -4.00
C GLY A 240 9.70 12.40 -3.75
N GLU A 241 10.26 12.01 -2.61
CA GLU A 241 11.71 12.10 -2.35
C GLU A 241 12.53 11.26 -3.36
N ASP A 242 12.06 10.06 -3.69
CA ASP A 242 12.72 9.18 -4.68
C ASP A 242 12.56 9.71 -6.11
N LEU A 243 11.39 10.26 -6.43
CA LEU A 243 11.11 10.86 -7.73
C LEU A 243 11.92 12.14 -7.95
N GLU A 244 12.08 12.97 -6.91
CA GLU A 244 12.93 14.16 -6.93
C GLU A 244 14.40 13.79 -7.21
N GLN A 245 14.90 12.71 -6.60
CA GLN A 245 16.26 12.22 -6.86
C GLN A 245 16.44 11.76 -8.31
N LEU A 246 15.47 11.01 -8.86
CA LEU A 246 15.48 10.63 -10.28
C LEU A 246 15.43 11.86 -11.19
N ALA A 247 14.59 12.85 -10.86
CA ALA A 247 14.49 14.10 -11.61
C ALA A 247 15.86 14.81 -11.68
N ARG A 248 16.55 14.94 -10.54
CA ARG A 248 17.90 15.53 -10.47
C ARG A 248 18.91 14.72 -11.28
N LEU A 249 18.84 13.39 -11.22
CA LEU A 249 19.74 12.51 -11.94
C LEU A 249 19.59 12.64 -13.47
N PHE A 250 18.36 12.77 -13.96
CA PHE A 250 18.05 12.95 -15.38
C PHE A 250 18.12 14.41 -15.86
N GLY A 251 18.60 15.34 -15.02
CA GLY A 251 18.67 16.75 -15.39
C GLY A 251 17.31 17.44 -15.54
N ARG A 252 16.23 16.86 -15.02
CA ARG A 252 14.86 17.40 -15.00
C ARG A 252 14.69 18.41 -13.87
N THR A 253 15.34 19.56 -14.00
CA THR A 253 15.41 20.57 -12.92
C THR A 253 14.05 21.15 -12.56
N GLU A 254 13.18 21.42 -13.53
CA GLU A 254 11.84 21.97 -13.28
C GLU A 254 10.97 20.99 -12.50
N ASP A 255 10.96 19.71 -12.91
CA ASP A 255 10.24 18.66 -12.20
C ASP A 255 10.77 18.50 -10.76
N ALA A 256 12.10 18.53 -10.56
CA ALA A 256 12.68 18.45 -9.22
C ALA A 256 12.23 19.60 -8.30
N ILE A 257 12.09 20.81 -8.82
CA ILE A 257 11.61 21.98 -8.05
C ILE A 257 10.14 21.81 -7.68
N GLU A 258 9.31 21.36 -8.63
CA GLU A 258 7.88 21.12 -8.38
C GLU A 258 7.68 20.02 -7.33
N ILE A 259 8.37 18.88 -7.48
CA ILE A 259 8.29 17.75 -6.55
C ILE A 259 8.76 18.18 -5.15
N ALA A 260 9.84 18.96 -5.05
CA ALA A 260 10.30 19.49 -3.77
C ALA A 260 9.22 20.34 -3.07
N ALA A 261 8.45 21.14 -3.83
CA ALA A 261 7.36 21.93 -3.26
C ALA A 261 6.19 21.07 -2.75
N PHE A 262 5.86 19.97 -3.45
CA PHE A 262 4.91 18.97 -2.95
C PHE A 262 5.42 18.29 -1.67
N ASN A 263 6.68 17.85 -1.68
CA ASN A 263 7.34 17.19 -0.56
C ASN A 263 7.32 18.07 0.70
N ASP A 264 7.70 19.34 0.57
CA ASP A 264 7.73 20.28 1.69
C ASP A 264 6.33 20.52 2.29
N ARG A 265 5.31 20.58 1.45
CA ARG A 265 3.92 20.76 1.89
C ARG A 265 3.44 19.53 2.65
N SER A 266 3.62 18.34 2.09
CA SER A 266 3.23 17.09 2.75
C SER A 266 4.01 16.85 4.03
N ARG A 267 5.31 17.16 4.08
CA ARG A 267 6.11 17.05 5.30
C ARG A 267 5.54 17.88 6.45
N LYS A 268 5.21 19.15 6.18
CA LYS A 268 4.58 20.04 7.17
C LYS A 268 3.21 19.52 7.61
N ALA A 269 2.40 19.07 6.65
CA ALA A 269 1.05 18.60 6.91
C ALA A 269 1.01 17.30 7.72
N ILE A 270 1.87 16.33 7.40
CA ILE A 270 2.04 15.08 8.17
C ILE A 270 2.51 15.40 9.59
N MET A 271 3.51 16.28 9.75
CA MET A 271 3.98 16.68 11.10
C MET A 271 2.87 17.30 11.96
N ALA A 272 1.97 18.07 11.36
CA ALA A 272 0.81 18.63 12.06
C ALA A 272 -0.22 17.57 12.52
N GLN A 273 -0.12 16.33 12.03
CA GLN A 273 -0.97 15.21 12.47
C GLN A 273 -0.40 14.41 13.64
N TRP A 274 0.73 14.82 14.22
CA TRP A 274 1.23 14.20 15.45
C TRP A 274 0.28 14.45 16.62
N ARG A 275 -0.04 13.40 17.38
CA ARG A 275 -0.84 13.46 18.61
C ARG A 275 -0.05 12.87 19.78
N PRO A 276 0.62 13.71 20.60
CA PRO A 276 1.47 13.25 21.70
C PRO A 276 0.78 12.29 22.66
N GLU A 277 -0.48 12.55 22.98
CA GLU A 277 -1.33 11.76 23.88
C GLU A 277 -1.66 10.36 23.33
N LEU A 278 -1.57 10.18 22.01
CA LEU A 278 -1.75 8.90 21.33
C LEU A 278 -0.41 8.24 20.95
N ALA A 279 0.71 8.97 21.09
CA ALA A 279 2.04 8.59 20.63
C ALA A 279 2.09 8.11 19.16
N ARG A 280 1.27 8.71 18.30
CA ARG A 280 1.17 8.36 16.87
C ARG A 280 0.63 9.53 16.05
N PHE A 281 0.77 9.42 14.73
CA PHE A 281 0.09 10.30 13.80
C PHE A 281 -1.34 9.83 13.52
N VAL A 282 -2.22 10.77 13.16
CA VAL A 282 -3.64 10.47 12.87
C VAL A 282 -4.04 10.90 11.46
N SER A 283 -4.97 10.18 10.86
CA SER A 283 -5.66 10.61 9.64
C SER A 283 -6.75 11.63 9.97
N ARG A 284 -7.31 12.30 8.96
CA ARG A 284 -8.40 13.27 9.14
C ARG A 284 -9.62 12.89 8.31
N ASP A 285 -10.76 12.72 8.96
CA ASP A 285 -12.05 12.60 8.27
C ASP A 285 -12.49 13.98 7.79
N LEU A 286 -12.47 14.20 6.47
CA LEU A 286 -12.73 15.50 5.87
C LEU A 286 -14.23 15.87 5.88
N ILE A 287 -15.12 14.90 6.09
CA ILE A 287 -16.57 15.17 6.18
C ILE A 287 -16.92 15.65 7.59
N SER A 288 -16.44 14.96 8.62
CA SER A 288 -16.73 15.34 10.00
C SER A 288 -15.79 16.40 10.55
N GLY A 289 -14.64 16.63 9.90
CA GLY A 289 -13.59 17.51 10.39
C GLY A 289 -13.03 17.00 11.72
N LYS A 290 -12.87 15.69 11.90
CA LYS A 290 -12.32 15.09 13.12
C LYS A 290 -11.13 14.19 12.81
N ASP A 291 -10.28 14.02 13.81
CA ASP A 291 -9.18 13.08 13.74
C ASP A 291 -9.72 11.64 13.74
N VAL A 292 -9.07 10.79 12.95
CA VAL A 292 -9.31 9.35 12.95
C VAL A 292 -8.41 8.75 14.02
N GLU A 293 -8.93 8.68 15.24
CA GLU A 293 -8.21 8.16 16.40
C GLU A 293 -8.24 6.63 16.50
N ALA A 294 -8.66 5.88 15.48
CA ALA A 294 -8.55 4.42 15.51
C ALA A 294 -7.07 4.00 15.60
N ALA A 295 -6.72 3.11 16.53
CA ALA A 295 -5.35 2.72 16.81
C ALA A 295 -4.85 1.67 15.80
N THR A 296 -4.35 2.14 14.66
CA THR A 296 -3.89 1.31 13.54
C THR A 296 -2.44 1.59 13.15
N GLN A 297 -1.83 0.70 12.36
CA GLN A 297 -0.45 0.81 11.89
C GLN A 297 -0.19 2.08 11.07
N ALA A 298 -1.21 2.64 10.44
CA ALA A 298 -1.11 3.80 9.56
C ALA A 298 -0.41 4.97 10.28
N GLY A 299 -0.66 5.16 11.58
CA GLY A 299 -0.08 6.21 12.40
C GLY A 299 1.43 6.10 12.65
N PHE A 300 2.07 5.00 12.24
CA PHE A 300 3.52 4.78 12.36
C PHE A 300 4.26 4.88 11.01
N ILE A 301 3.54 4.79 9.89
CA ILE A 301 4.12 4.89 8.54
C ILE A 301 4.85 6.21 8.26
N PRO A 302 4.53 7.36 8.89
CA PRO A 302 5.34 8.57 8.76
C PRO A 302 6.83 8.42 9.12
N LEU A 303 7.22 7.38 9.88
CA LEU A 303 8.64 7.02 10.07
C LEU A 303 9.38 6.81 8.72
N LEU A 304 8.68 6.35 7.69
CA LEU A 304 9.24 6.09 6.36
C LEU A 304 9.76 7.36 5.68
N SER A 305 9.05 8.49 5.86
CA SER A 305 9.25 9.70 5.07
C SER A 305 9.66 10.93 5.87
N LEU A 306 9.70 10.84 7.20
CA LEU A 306 10.08 11.94 8.08
C LEU A 306 11.38 11.64 8.82
N ASP A 307 12.23 12.67 8.91
CA ASP A 307 13.37 12.74 9.82
C ASP A 307 12.88 13.39 11.11
N LEU A 308 12.45 12.57 12.07
CA LEU A 308 11.77 13.02 13.27
C LEU A 308 12.76 13.48 14.35
N ASP A 309 12.33 14.46 15.16
CA ASP A 309 12.99 14.76 16.42
C ASP A 309 13.04 13.51 17.31
N LYS A 310 14.16 13.32 18.01
CA LYS A 310 14.40 12.14 18.85
C LYS A 310 13.27 11.84 19.84
N GLN A 311 12.63 12.88 20.38
CA GLN A 311 11.51 12.70 21.31
C GLN A 311 10.29 12.04 20.65
N VAL A 312 9.93 12.50 19.44
CA VAL A 312 8.79 11.96 18.68
C VAL A 312 9.09 10.54 18.20
N ALA A 313 10.29 10.32 17.64
CA ALA A 313 10.75 9.00 17.22
C ALA A 313 10.74 7.99 18.40
N ASN A 314 11.31 8.37 19.55
CA ASN A 314 11.32 7.53 20.74
C ASN A 314 9.91 7.20 21.25
N ALA A 315 8.97 8.15 21.19
CA ALA A 315 7.58 7.92 21.59
C ALA A 315 6.89 6.90 20.67
N LEU A 316 7.02 7.06 19.35
CA LEU A 316 6.51 6.10 18.35
C LEU A 316 7.06 4.70 18.57
N VAL A 317 8.38 4.57 18.69
CA VAL A 317 9.04 3.27 18.87
C VAL A 317 8.67 2.63 20.20
N SER A 318 8.50 3.42 21.25
CA SER A 318 8.02 2.93 22.55
C SER A 318 6.59 2.39 22.44
N GLU A 319 5.69 3.07 21.74
CA GLU A 319 4.33 2.60 21.51
C GLU A 319 4.31 1.35 20.61
N MET A 320 5.16 1.29 19.57
CA MET A 320 5.31 0.09 18.74
C MET A 320 5.76 -1.13 19.56
N LYS A 321 6.72 -0.95 20.47
CA LYS A 321 7.17 -2.00 21.40
C LYS A 321 6.07 -2.40 22.38
N ALA A 322 5.27 -1.44 22.86
CA ALA A 322 4.14 -1.71 23.73
C ALA A 322 3.07 -2.56 23.03
N TRP A 323 2.71 -2.24 21.78
CA TRP A 323 1.76 -3.04 20.98
C TRP A 323 2.31 -4.44 20.69
N SER A 324 3.62 -4.58 20.53
CA SER A 324 4.25 -5.86 20.18
C SER A 324 4.50 -6.77 21.39
N LYS A 325 4.29 -6.28 22.62
CA LYS A 325 4.65 -7.00 23.85
C LYS A 325 3.84 -8.29 23.98
N GLY A 326 4.53 -9.43 24.00
CA GLY A 326 3.94 -10.76 24.18
C GLY A 326 3.34 -11.37 22.92
N LEU A 327 3.45 -10.69 21.76
CA LEU A 327 3.07 -11.24 20.46
C LEU A 327 4.18 -12.14 19.92
N LYS A 328 3.78 -13.18 19.17
CA LYS A 328 4.71 -14.05 18.44
C LYS A 328 5.18 -13.40 17.13
N VAL A 329 4.33 -12.59 16.50
CA VAL A 329 4.66 -11.85 15.27
C VAL A 329 4.32 -10.37 15.44
N ALA A 330 5.34 -9.52 15.31
CA ALA A 330 5.20 -8.07 15.19
C ALA A 330 5.18 -7.67 13.71
N PHE A 331 4.65 -6.52 13.30
CA PHE A 331 3.88 -5.53 14.06
C PHE A 331 2.38 -5.67 13.71
N PRO A 332 1.46 -5.70 14.70
CA PRO A 332 0.04 -5.86 14.41
C PRO A 332 -0.55 -4.62 13.74
N THR A 333 -1.48 -4.81 12.81
CA THR A 333 -2.18 -3.71 12.12
C THR A 333 -3.10 -2.91 13.04
N THR A 334 -3.61 -3.51 14.10
CA THR A 334 -4.46 -2.82 15.08
C THR A 334 -3.94 -3.08 16.48
N LYS A 335 -3.99 -2.06 17.35
CA LYS A 335 -3.52 -2.15 18.75
C LYS A 335 -4.15 -3.37 19.45
N PRO A 336 -3.37 -4.29 20.03
CA PRO A 336 -3.93 -5.43 20.73
C PRO A 336 -4.79 -5.07 21.94
N GLY A 337 -5.79 -5.90 22.22
CA GLY A 337 -6.62 -5.82 23.42
C GLY A 337 -7.73 -4.75 23.42
N ILE A 338 -7.89 -4.00 22.32
CA ILE A 338 -9.04 -3.08 22.16
C ILE A 338 -10.21 -3.77 21.46
N ALA A 339 -11.41 -3.19 21.56
CA ALA A 339 -12.64 -3.79 21.02
C ALA A 339 -12.61 -4.08 19.51
N SER A 340 -11.86 -3.30 18.74
CA SER A 340 -11.74 -3.48 17.28
C SER A 340 -10.61 -4.43 16.87
N TRP A 341 -9.90 -5.04 17.82
CA TRP A 341 -8.79 -5.95 17.54
C TRP A 341 -9.28 -7.38 17.33
N GLU A 342 -9.10 -7.87 16.11
CA GLU A 342 -9.47 -9.21 15.67
C GLU A 342 -8.21 -9.87 15.06
N PRO A 343 -7.46 -10.73 15.80
CA PRO A 343 -6.10 -11.14 15.44
C PRO A 343 -5.99 -11.98 14.15
N LYS A 344 -7.10 -12.49 13.61
CA LYS A 344 -7.15 -13.22 12.33
C LYS A 344 -7.80 -12.43 11.19
N ARG A 345 -8.41 -11.28 11.47
CA ARG A 345 -9.29 -10.62 10.52
C ARG A 345 -8.60 -9.49 9.77
N TYR A 346 -7.91 -9.86 8.69
CA TYR A 346 -7.43 -8.95 7.67
C TYR A 346 -6.65 -7.74 8.22
N TRP A 347 -7.16 -6.50 8.13
CA TRP A 347 -6.50 -5.28 8.64
C TRP A 347 -6.90 -4.88 10.06
N ARG A 348 -7.59 -5.76 10.81
CA ARG A 348 -8.06 -5.50 12.19
C ARG A 348 -7.17 -6.09 13.27
N GLY A 349 -5.94 -6.50 12.97
CA GLY A 349 -5.08 -7.14 13.96
C GLY A 349 -3.86 -7.86 13.42
N PRO A 350 -3.98 -8.66 12.33
CA PRO A 350 -2.85 -9.38 11.76
C PRO A 350 -1.60 -8.54 11.49
N ALA A 351 -0.44 -9.20 11.48
CA ALA A 351 0.84 -8.63 11.06
C ALA A 351 1.06 -8.90 9.56
N TRP A 352 1.57 -7.91 8.83
CA TRP A 352 1.71 -7.94 7.37
C TRP A 352 3.15 -7.66 6.97
N ALA A 353 3.73 -8.53 6.14
CA ALA A 353 5.14 -8.44 5.75
C ALA A 353 5.46 -7.11 5.03
N ILE A 354 4.54 -6.63 4.18
CA ILE A 354 4.70 -5.36 3.46
C ILE A 354 4.70 -4.13 4.37
N ILE A 355 3.90 -4.14 5.45
CA ILE A 355 3.89 -3.05 6.43
C ILE A 355 5.18 -3.08 7.24
N ASN A 356 5.58 -4.27 7.68
CA ASN A 356 6.82 -4.43 8.42
C ASN A 356 8.03 -3.98 7.59
N TRP A 357 8.06 -4.27 6.28
CA TRP A 357 9.08 -3.75 5.37
C TRP A 357 9.17 -2.22 5.47
N LEU A 358 8.07 -1.50 5.24
CA LEU A 358 8.08 -0.03 5.29
C LEU A 358 8.48 0.50 6.68
N LEU A 359 8.01 -0.12 7.75
CA LEU A 359 8.34 0.26 9.12
C LEU A 359 9.82 0.01 9.43
N ILE A 360 10.41 -1.09 8.96
CA ILE A 360 11.84 -1.39 9.11
C ILE A 360 12.68 -0.29 8.47
N ASP A 361 12.34 0.13 7.25
CA ASP A 361 13.04 1.22 6.57
C ASP A 361 12.87 2.56 7.32
N GLY A 362 11.66 2.86 7.81
CA GLY A 362 11.40 4.05 8.61
C GLY A 362 12.11 4.08 9.98
N LEU A 363 12.19 2.93 10.65
CA LEU A 363 12.94 2.76 11.90
C LEU A 363 14.44 3.02 11.67
N ARG A 364 15.01 2.48 10.58
CA ARG A 364 16.41 2.74 10.21
C ARG A 364 16.66 4.20 9.91
N ARG A 365 15.78 4.85 9.12
CA ARG A 365 15.85 6.29 8.82
C ARG A 365 15.94 7.13 10.09
N ASN A 366 15.16 6.77 11.11
CA ASN A 366 15.07 7.50 12.37
C ASN A 366 16.07 7.01 13.45
N GLY A 367 17.12 6.27 13.07
CA GLY A 367 18.20 5.88 13.99
C GLY A 367 17.85 4.75 14.97
N HIS A 368 16.76 4.02 14.74
CA HIS A 368 16.28 2.91 15.56
C HIS A 368 16.64 1.54 14.95
N ALA A 369 17.91 1.33 14.63
CA ALA A 369 18.40 0.13 13.96
C ALA A 369 18.09 -1.17 14.73
N ASP A 370 18.19 -1.16 16.06
CA ASP A 370 17.88 -2.35 16.88
C ASP A 370 16.40 -2.75 16.78
N ALA A 371 15.49 -1.77 16.85
CA ALA A 371 14.06 -2.03 16.70
C ALA A 371 13.72 -2.50 15.28
N ALA A 372 14.41 -1.96 14.26
CA ALA A 372 14.27 -2.42 12.89
C ALA A 372 14.72 -3.89 12.75
N GLU A 373 15.82 -4.28 13.38
CA GLU A 373 16.34 -5.64 13.35
C GLU A 373 15.46 -6.63 14.13
N GLU A 374 14.90 -6.22 15.27
CA GLU A 374 13.90 -6.99 16.01
C GLU A 374 12.67 -7.27 15.14
N LEU A 375 12.12 -6.25 14.47
CA LEU A 375 10.96 -6.38 13.59
C LEU A 375 11.27 -7.24 12.35
N ARG A 376 12.47 -7.08 11.78
CA ARG A 376 12.98 -7.90 10.67
C ARG A 376 13.01 -9.37 11.05
N LYS A 377 13.64 -9.71 12.17
CA LYS A 377 13.73 -11.09 12.69
C LYS A 377 12.36 -11.69 12.97
N SER A 378 11.45 -10.92 13.57
CA SER A 378 10.07 -11.38 13.82
C SER A 378 9.35 -11.73 12.53
N THR A 379 9.47 -10.89 11.50
CA THR A 379 8.83 -11.09 10.18
C THR A 379 9.39 -12.33 9.48
N ILE A 380 10.72 -12.47 9.42
CA ILE A 380 11.38 -13.62 8.80
C ILE A 380 11.05 -14.93 9.52
N ALA A 381 11.11 -14.94 10.86
CA ALA A 381 10.77 -16.14 11.62
C ALA A 381 9.33 -16.60 11.36
N ALA A 382 8.39 -15.67 11.21
CA ALA A 382 7.01 -15.99 10.84
C ALA A 382 6.94 -16.63 9.44
N ILE A 383 7.58 -16.03 8.44
CA ILE A 383 7.60 -16.56 7.05
C ILE A 383 8.28 -17.93 6.99
N GLU A 384 9.38 -18.12 7.70
CA GLU A 384 10.13 -19.39 7.67
C GLU A 384 9.41 -20.53 8.37
N THR A 385 8.58 -20.22 9.37
CA THR A 385 7.81 -21.20 10.15
C THR A 385 6.46 -21.51 9.49
N GLU A 386 5.75 -20.50 9.00
CA GLU A 386 4.33 -20.59 8.62
C GLU A 386 4.13 -20.43 7.11
N GLY A 387 5.21 -20.19 6.37
CA GLY A 387 5.22 -20.01 4.93
C GLY A 387 4.89 -18.58 4.48
N PHE A 388 4.75 -18.44 3.16
CA PHE A 388 4.53 -17.15 2.50
C PHE A 388 3.05 -16.78 2.49
N ALA A 389 2.48 -16.53 3.66
CA ALA A 389 1.09 -16.12 3.83
C ALA A 389 0.88 -14.63 3.49
N GLU A 390 -0.37 -14.23 3.23
CA GLU A 390 -0.77 -12.83 3.03
C GLU A 390 -0.51 -12.01 4.30
N TYR A 391 -0.88 -12.56 5.46
CA TYR A 391 -0.67 -12.00 6.79
C TYR A 391 -0.57 -13.09 7.87
N PHE A 392 -0.16 -12.70 9.08
CA PHE A 392 0.08 -13.63 10.18
C PHE A 392 -0.72 -13.25 11.41
N ASN A 393 -1.29 -14.23 12.10
CA ASN A 393 -1.89 -14.03 13.41
C ASN A 393 -0.80 -13.61 14.42
N PRO A 394 -0.89 -12.43 15.05
CA PRO A 394 0.18 -11.92 15.89
C PRO A 394 0.35 -12.73 17.19
N VAL A 395 -0.68 -13.43 17.65
CA VAL A 395 -0.66 -14.22 18.89
C VAL A 395 -0.09 -15.60 18.65
N THR A 396 -0.58 -16.32 17.62
CA THR A 396 -0.24 -17.73 17.39
C THR A 396 0.88 -17.91 16.36
N GLY A 397 1.16 -16.89 15.55
CA GLY A 397 2.07 -16.94 14.41
C GLY A 397 1.44 -17.46 13.12
N GLU A 398 0.33 -18.18 13.21
CA GLU A 398 -0.38 -18.83 12.09
C GLU A 398 -0.47 -17.95 10.83
N GLY A 399 -0.01 -18.48 9.70
CA GLY A 399 -0.20 -17.87 8.39
C GLY A 399 -1.69 -17.86 8.00
N CYS A 400 -2.21 -16.69 7.64
CA CYS A 400 -3.62 -16.44 7.35
C CYS A 400 -3.78 -15.80 5.96
N GLY A 401 -5.01 -15.81 5.43
CA GLY A 401 -5.31 -15.31 4.08
C GLY A 401 -4.84 -16.29 2.99
N GLY A 402 -4.32 -15.75 1.88
CA GLY A 402 -3.71 -16.56 0.81
C GLY A 402 -2.31 -17.08 1.16
N LEU A 403 -1.98 -18.30 0.77
CA LEU A 403 -0.61 -18.84 0.82
C LEU A 403 0.12 -18.63 -0.52
N GLY A 404 1.45 -18.72 -0.52
CA GLY A 404 2.25 -18.49 -1.73
C GLY A 404 2.13 -17.05 -2.24
N PHE A 405 2.11 -16.10 -1.32
CA PHE A 405 1.81 -14.70 -1.63
C PHE A 405 3.03 -13.96 -2.18
N SER A 406 2.86 -13.29 -3.33
CA SER A 406 3.94 -12.68 -4.10
C SER A 406 4.64 -11.56 -3.34
N TRP A 407 3.92 -10.64 -2.69
CA TRP A 407 4.59 -9.62 -1.88
C TRP A 407 5.34 -10.20 -0.68
N THR A 408 4.95 -11.38 -0.17
CA THR A 408 5.56 -11.95 1.04
C THR A 408 6.85 -12.62 0.63
N ALA A 409 6.85 -13.26 -0.55
CA ALA A 409 8.06 -13.73 -1.20
C ALA A 409 9.02 -12.57 -1.50
N ALA A 410 8.52 -11.47 -2.07
CA ALA A 410 9.34 -10.28 -2.34
C ALA A 410 9.90 -9.65 -1.06
N ALA A 411 9.07 -9.51 -0.02
CA ALA A 411 9.49 -8.99 1.28
C ALA A 411 10.55 -9.89 1.93
N TYR A 412 10.39 -11.21 1.88
CA TYR A 412 11.39 -12.14 2.40
C TYR A 412 12.74 -11.96 1.69
N LEU A 413 12.74 -11.92 0.35
CA LEU A 413 13.97 -11.71 -0.43
C LEU A 413 14.64 -10.38 -0.07
N TRP A 414 13.85 -9.30 0.10
CA TRP A 414 14.36 -7.99 0.49
C TRP A 414 14.96 -7.98 1.89
N LEU A 415 14.23 -8.52 2.88
CA LEU A 415 14.62 -8.50 4.29
C LEU A 415 15.79 -9.44 4.60
N GLU A 416 15.96 -10.52 3.83
CA GLU A 416 17.15 -11.38 3.92
C GLU A 416 18.33 -10.79 3.14
N GLY A 417 18.10 -10.36 1.89
CA GLY A 417 19.14 -9.82 1.01
C GLY A 417 19.75 -8.49 1.47
N GLY A 418 19.02 -7.72 2.27
CA GLY A 418 19.49 -6.45 2.85
C GLY A 418 20.68 -6.58 3.82
N THR A 419 21.02 -7.79 4.30
CA THR A 419 22.25 -8.01 5.08
C THR A 419 23.53 -7.98 4.22
N VAL A 420 23.41 -8.03 2.89
CA VAL A 420 24.55 -8.07 1.96
C VAL A 420 24.90 -6.68 1.38
N ARG A 421 24.06 -5.65 1.59
CA ARG A 421 24.24 -4.31 0.99
C ARG A 421 24.14 -3.13 1.97
N ALA A 422 24.25 -3.38 3.27
CA ALA A 422 24.30 -2.34 4.31
C ALA A 422 25.73 -1.89 4.60
#